data_AF-A0A7L0LWB7-F1
#
_entry.id   AF-A0A7L0LWB7-F1
#
_cell.length_a   1.000
_cell.length_b   1.000
_cell.length_c   1.000
_cell.angle_alpha   90.00
_cell.angle_beta   90.00
_cell.angle_gamma   90.00
#
_symmetry.space_group_name_H-M   'P 1'
#
loop_
_entity.id
_entity.type
_entity.pdbx_description
1 polymer ?
#
loop_
_entity_poly.entity_id
_entity_poly.type
_entity_poly.pdbx_seq_one_letter_code
_entity_poly.pdbx_strand_id
1 'polypeptide(L)' 'AQGQGSGRPQPQPLEPSLLSLLVCPLSKRPLRYEEATNELINEELGIAYPIIDGIPNMIPEAARMIQKKPPAEDLKQ' A
#
# COMPACT_ATOMS: atom_id res chain seq x y z
N ALA A 1 -9.13 -15.07 38.57
CA ALA A 1 -9.59 -14.69 37.23
C ALA A 1 -8.86 -13.41 36.83
N GLN A 2 -7.85 -13.51 35.96
CA GLN A 2 -7.15 -12.33 35.43
C GLN A 2 -7.13 -12.46 33.90
N GLY A 3 -7.93 -11.62 33.25
CA GLY A 3 -8.11 -11.59 31.81
C GLY A 3 -6.87 -11.02 31.13
N GLN A 4 -6.22 -11.86 30.34
CA GLN A 4 -5.22 -11.45 29.38
C GLN A 4 -5.94 -11.17 28.05
N GLY A 5 -5.78 -9.97 27.50
CA GLY A 5 -6.43 -9.62 26.24
C GLY A 5 -6.13 -8.21 25.72
N SER A 6 -4.95 -7.66 26.02
CA SER A 6 -4.52 -6.38 25.44
C SER A 6 -3.86 -6.60 24.08
N GLY A 7 -4.59 -7.17 23.13
CA GLY A 7 -4.16 -7.24 21.74
C GLY A 7 -4.49 -5.94 21.03
N ARG A 8 -3.63 -4.92 21.11
CA ARG A 8 -3.70 -3.83 20.12
C ARG A 8 -3.40 -4.48 18.76
N PRO A 9 -4.23 -4.32 17.73
CA PRO A 9 -3.86 -4.76 16.39
C PRO A 9 -2.62 -3.95 15.99
N GLN A 10 -1.46 -4.59 16.08
CA GLN A 10 -0.24 -4.08 15.48
C GLN A 10 -0.50 -4.05 13.98
N PRO A 11 -0.25 -2.94 13.26
CA PRO A 11 -0.40 -2.90 11.81
C PRO A 11 0.49 -4.01 11.24
N GLN A 12 -0.15 -5.11 10.83
CA GLN A 12 0.54 -6.23 10.22
C GLN A 12 0.94 -5.75 8.82
N PRO A 13 2.22 -5.87 8.44
CA PRO A 13 2.62 -5.65 7.07
C PRO A 13 1.76 -6.52 6.15
N LEU A 14 1.30 -5.96 5.03
CA LEU A 14 0.57 -6.75 4.05
C LEU A 14 1.49 -7.84 3.50
N GLU A 15 1.06 -9.09 3.59
CA GLU A 15 1.85 -10.22 3.11
C GLU A 15 2.15 -10.07 1.60
N PRO A 16 3.41 -10.24 1.16
CA PRO A 16 3.82 -10.05 -0.24
C PRO A 16 3.01 -10.88 -1.24
N SER A 17 2.60 -12.08 -0.85
CA SER A 17 1.76 -12.95 -1.70
C SER A 17 0.35 -12.39 -1.91
N LEU A 18 -0.20 -11.67 -0.93
CA LEU A 18 -1.51 -11.02 -1.04
C LEU A 18 -1.41 -9.79 -1.94
N LEU A 19 -0.35 -9.00 -1.77
CA LEU A 19 -0.06 -7.81 -2.60
C LEU A 19 0.02 -8.14 -4.09
N SER A 20 0.56 -9.30 -4.45
CA SER A 20 0.65 -9.78 -5.84
C SER A 20 -0.71 -10.02 -6.52
N LEU A 21 -1.77 -10.25 -5.73
CA LEU A 21 -3.15 -10.43 -6.22
C LEU A 21 -3.93 -9.10 -6.28
N LEU A 22 -3.47 -8.06 -5.59
CA LEU A 22 -4.16 -6.77 -5.55
C LEU A 22 -3.98 -6.01 -6.86
N VAL A 23 -5.11 -5.72 -7.51
CA VAL A 23 -5.18 -4.91 -8.72
C VAL A 23 -5.89 -3.59 -8.47
N CYS A 24 -5.46 -2.55 -9.15
CA CYS A 24 -6.09 -1.24 -9.12
C CYS A 24 -7.58 -1.34 -9.51
N PRO A 25 -8.51 -0.73 -8.76
CA PRO A 25 -9.93 -0.79 -9.08
C PRO A 25 -10.25 -0.09 -10.41
N LEU A 26 -9.45 0.90 -10.80
CA LEU A 26 -9.62 1.72 -12.00
C LEU A 26 -8.98 1.07 -13.24
N SER A 27 -7.69 0.75 -13.18
CA SER A 27 -6.94 0.26 -14.36
C SER A 27 -6.83 -1.26 -14.45
N LYS A 28 -7.23 -2.01 -13.41
CA LYS A 28 -7.05 -3.47 -13.29
C LYS A 28 -5.59 -3.94 -13.42
N ARG A 29 -4.64 -3.03 -13.25
CA ARG A 29 -3.19 -3.31 -13.22
C ARG A 29 -2.72 -3.65 -11.81
N PRO A 30 -1.63 -4.41 -11.65
CA PRO A 30 -1.03 -4.65 -10.35
C PRO A 30 -0.62 -3.33 -9.67
N LEU A 31 -0.67 -3.34 -8.34
CA LEU A 31 -0.21 -2.21 -7.51
C LEU A 31 1.14 -2.54 -6.87
N ARG A 32 2.02 -1.54 -6.77
CA ARG A 32 3.29 -1.65 -6.05
C ARG A 32 3.09 -1.20 -4.61
N TYR A 33 3.42 -2.04 -3.65
CA TYR A 33 3.44 -1.62 -2.26
C TYR A 33 4.68 -0.77 -1.97
N GLU A 34 4.50 0.34 -1.27
CA GLU A 34 5.55 1.24 -0.81
C GLU A 34 5.61 1.23 0.71
N GLU A 35 6.58 0.50 1.27
CA GLU A 35 6.74 0.35 2.73
C GLU A 35 7.04 1.67 3.42
N ALA A 36 7.76 2.58 2.76
CA ALA A 36 8.16 3.86 3.32
C ALA A 36 6.97 4.79 3.62
N THR A 37 5.90 4.69 2.84
CA THR A 37 4.69 5.51 3.01
C THR A 37 3.46 4.70 3.42
N ASN A 38 3.58 3.37 3.46
CA ASN A 38 2.48 2.44 3.71
C ASN A 38 1.32 2.63 2.71
N GLU A 39 1.65 2.64 1.42
CA GLU A 39 0.71 2.92 0.32
C GLU A 39 0.80 1.88 -0.79
N LEU A 40 -0.29 1.71 -1.54
CA LEU A 40 -0.33 0.96 -2.79
C LEU A 40 -0.30 1.91 -3.98
N ILE A 41 0.80 1.89 -4.70
CA ILE A 41 1.10 2.79 -5.82
C ILE A 41 0.64 2.18 -7.14
N ASN A 42 -0.04 3.00 -7.94
CA ASN A 42 -0.28 2.78 -9.36
C ASN A 42 0.57 3.74 -10.18
N GLU A 43 1.62 3.24 -10.82
CA GLU A 43 2.57 4.05 -11.59
C GLU A 43 2.03 4.54 -12.94
N GLU A 44 1.04 3.83 -13.50
CA GLU A 44 0.40 4.16 -14.76
C GLU A 44 -0.50 5.39 -14.62
N LEU A 45 -1.31 5.40 -13.55
CA LEU A 45 -2.23 6.49 -13.23
C LEU A 45 -1.58 7.59 -12.37
N GLY A 46 -0.41 7.32 -11.78
CA GLY A 46 0.25 8.27 -10.88
C GLY A 46 -0.57 8.52 -9.60
N ILE A 47 -1.18 7.48 -9.05
CA ILE A 47 -1.98 7.55 -7.82
C ILE A 47 -1.48 6.55 -6.78
N ALA A 48 -1.74 6.83 -5.51
CA ALA A 48 -1.45 5.96 -4.38
C ALA A 48 -2.70 5.79 -3.50
N TYR A 49 -2.96 4.55 -3.08
CA TYR A 49 -4.02 4.21 -2.13
C TYR A 49 -3.39 3.99 -0.75
N PRO A 50 -3.81 4.71 0.30
CA PRO A 50 -3.25 4.55 1.63
C PRO A 50 -3.70 3.24 2.28
N ILE A 51 -2.83 2.65 3.10
CA ILE A 51 -3.17 1.52 3.96
C ILE A 51 -3.37 2.04 5.38
N ILE A 52 -4.58 1.86 5.91
CA ILE A 52 -4.99 2.37 7.23
C ILE A 52 -5.34 1.15 8.09
N ASP A 53 -4.70 1.03 9.25
CA ASP A 53 -4.86 -0.12 10.16
C ASP A 53 -4.62 -1.49 9.48
N GLY A 54 -3.72 -1.53 8.49
CA GLY A 54 -3.43 -2.74 7.70
C GLY A 54 -4.46 -3.04 6.61
N ILE A 55 -5.46 -2.18 6.40
CA ILE A 55 -6.50 -2.32 5.38
C ILE A 55 -6.24 -1.35 4.22
N PRO A 56 -6.09 -1.83 2.98
CA PRO A 56 -5.99 -0.98 1.81
C PRO A 56 -7.26 -0.16 1.57
N ASN A 57 -7.16 1.17 1.58
CA ASN A 57 -8.26 2.06 1.20
C ASN A 57 -8.24 2.32 -0.30
N MET A 58 -8.81 1.40 -1.08
CA MET A 58 -8.84 1.43 -2.54
C MET A 58 -10.07 2.16 -3.11
N ILE A 59 -10.53 3.21 -2.43
CA ILE A 59 -11.63 4.05 -2.91
C ILE A 59 -11.04 5.14 -3.83
N PRO A 60 -11.61 5.40 -5.03
CA PRO A 60 -11.09 6.40 -5.96
C PRO A 60 -10.93 7.80 -5.35
N GLU A 61 -11.82 8.19 -4.44
CA GLU A 61 -11.78 9.47 -3.72
C GLU A 61 -10.66 9.54 -2.66
N ALA A 62 -10.26 8.40 -2.11
CA ALA A 62 -9.14 8.31 -1.18
C ALA A 62 -7.78 8.22 -1.90
N ALA A 63 -7.79 7.98 -3.21
CA ALA A 63 -6.58 7.91 -4.01
C ALA A 63 -5.87 9.26 -4.02
N ARG A 64 -4.62 9.27 -3.60
CA ARG A 64 -3.79 10.47 -3.61
C ARG A 64 -2.96 10.50 -4.87
N MET A 65 -2.91 11.64 -5.57
CA MET A 65 -1.97 11.81 -6.68
C MET A 65 -0.54 11.80 -6.15
N ILE A 66 0.29 10.98 -6.78
CA ILE A 66 1.73 10.99 -6.56
C ILE A 66 2.40 11.63 -7.76
N GLN A 67 3.27 12.62 -7.51
CA GLN A 67 4.16 13.06 -8.57
C GLN A 67 5.05 11.88 -8.93
N LYS A 68 5.15 11.60 -10.23
CA LYS A 68 6.03 10.56 -10.78
C LYS A 68 7.44 10.91 -10.32
N LYS A 69 7.93 10.28 -9.25
CA LYS A 69 9.35 10.32 -8.92
C LYS A 69 10.03 9.64 -10.11
N PRO A 70 11.03 10.25 -10.76
CA PRO A 70 11.85 9.49 -11.70
C PRO A 70 12.31 8.23 -10.96
N PRO A 71 12.30 7.05 -11.62
CA PRO A 71 12.71 5.81 -10.98
C PRO A 71 14.05 6.07 -10.32
N ALA A 72 14.14 5.82 -9.01
CA ALA A 72 15.34 6.08 -8.24
C ALA A 72 16.50 5.40 -8.99
N GLU A 73 17.38 6.24 -9.54
CA GLU A 73 18.54 5.80 -10.28
C GLU A 73 19.33 4.87 -9.36
N ASP A 74 19.64 3.69 -9.91
CA ASP A 74 20.42 2.62 -9.32
C ASP A 74 21.65 3.20 -8.58
N LEU A 75 21.51 3.47 -7.28
CA LEU A 75 22.66 3.63 -6.40
C LEU A 75 23.24 2.24 -6.18
N LYS A 76 23.81 1.66 -7.24
CA LYS A 76 24.88 0.68 -7.08
C LYS A 76 26.18 1.46 -6.97
N GLN A 77 26.81 1.28 -5.81
CA GLN A 77 28.18 1.66 -5.50
C GLN A 77 29.17 1.12 -6.53
#